data_AF-A0A5S9M7A8-F1
#
_entry.id   AF-A0A5S9M7A8-F1
#
_cell.length_a   1.000
_cell.length_b   1.000
_cell.length_c   1.000
_cell.angle_alpha   90.00
_cell.angle_beta   90.00
_cell.angle_gamma   90.00
#
_symmetry.space_group_name_H-M   'P 1'
#
loop_
_entity.id
_entity.type
_entity.pdbx_description
1 polymer ?
#
loop_
_entity_poly.entity_id
_entity_poly.type
_entity_poly.pdbx_seq_one_letter_code
_entity_poly.pdbx_strand_id
1 'polypeptide(L)'
;MLKGTYVRTLAVDIGKKLGFPAHMSHLIRTGSGDFTLDECITLDELQDISEEGTVDEHLVPIERALNHLPKWEINDTLASKVENGAVLPMPDEFAHFAEEDRVAVFLLLQVVVWQYI
;
A
#
# COMPACT_ATOMS: atom_id res chain seq x y z
N MET A 1 -4.07 -13.90 -2.14
CA MET A 1 -3.84 -14.00 -3.61
C MET A 1 -2.74 -13.04 -3.99
N LEU A 2 -1.97 -13.35 -5.03
CA LEU A 2 -0.97 -12.41 -5.55
C LEU A 2 -1.66 -11.20 -6.19
N LYS A 3 -1.00 -10.03 -6.13
CA LYS A 3 -1.42 -8.84 -6.88
C LYS A 3 -1.59 -9.18 -8.36
N GLY A 4 -2.62 -8.61 -9.00
CA GLY A 4 -2.91 -8.85 -10.42
C GLY A 4 -3.69 -10.15 -10.72
N THR A 5 -4.09 -10.91 -9.71
CA THR A 5 -4.94 -12.09 -9.94
C THR A 5 -6.34 -11.67 -10.40
N TYR A 6 -6.75 -12.09 -11.59
CA TYR A 6 -8.08 -11.80 -12.12
C TYR A 6 -9.10 -12.86 -11.65
N VAL A 7 -9.74 -12.61 -10.50
CA VAL A 7 -10.65 -13.56 -9.84
C VAL A 7 -11.79 -14.04 -10.75
N ARG A 8 -12.23 -13.20 -11.69
CA ARG A 8 -13.26 -13.58 -12.68
C ARG A 8 -12.77 -14.67 -13.65
N THR A 9 -11.51 -14.63 -14.07
CA THR A 9 -10.91 -15.69 -14.91
C THR A 9 -10.76 -16.97 -14.10
N LEU A 10 -10.32 -16.85 -12.84
CA LEU A 10 -10.23 -17.99 -11.93
C LEU A 10 -11.58 -18.72 -11.78
N ALA A 11 -12.69 -17.99 -11.63
CA ALA A 11 -14.02 -18.58 -11.57
C ALA A 11 -14.38 -19.38 -12.85
N VAL A 12 -14.07 -18.85 -14.02
CA VAL A 12 -14.26 -19.53 -15.32
C VAL A 12 -13.41 -20.80 -15.40
N ASP A 13 -12.14 -20.72 -15.01
CA ASP A 13 -11.20 -21.85 -15.09
C ASP A 13 -11.56 -22.97 -14.11
N ILE A 14 -12.08 -22.63 -12.93
CA ILE A 14 -12.65 -23.62 -11.99
C ILE A 14 -13.87 -24.30 -12.62
N GLY A 15 -14.79 -23.56 -13.22
CA GLY A 15 -15.94 -24.13 -13.94
C GLY A 15 -15.52 -25.11 -15.03
N LYS A 16 -14.59 -24.71 -15.90
CA LYS A 16 -14.04 -25.56 -16.95
C LYS A 16 -13.47 -26.87 -16.39
N LYS A 17 -12.70 -26.81 -15.29
CA LYS A 17 -12.15 -28.00 -14.63
C LYS A 17 -13.23 -28.93 -14.08
N LEU A 18 -14.37 -28.38 -13.67
CA LEU A 18 -15.52 -29.15 -13.19
C LEU A 18 -16.46 -29.61 -14.33
N GLY A 19 -16.21 -29.20 -15.57
CA GLY A 19 -17.05 -29.55 -16.73
C GLY A 19 -18.30 -28.68 -16.90
N PHE A 20 -18.40 -27.55 -16.20
CA PHE A 20 -19.56 -26.66 -16.24
C PHE A 20 -19.18 -25.22 -16.65
N PRO A 21 -20.05 -24.48 -17.35
CA PRO A 21 -19.87 -23.04 -17.49
C PRO A 21 -20.03 -22.37 -16.12
N ALA A 22 -19.07 -21.52 -15.74
CA ALA A 22 -19.11 -20.76 -14.51
C ALA A 22 -18.76 -19.29 -14.75
N HIS A 23 -19.30 -18.42 -13.91
CA HIS A 23 -18.97 -17.00 -13.86
C HIS A 23 -19.02 -16.52 -12.41
N MET A 24 -18.35 -15.41 -12.13
CA MET A 24 -18.35 -14.78 -10.81
C MET A 24 -19.63 -13.96 -10.64
N SER A 25 -20.49 -14.33 -9.69
CA SER A 25 -21.74 -13.62 -9.38
C SER A 25 -21.55 -12.42 -8.45
N HIS A 26 -20.63 -12.55 -7.48
CA HIS A 26 -20.36 -11.54 -6.47
C HIS A 26 -18.91 -11.62 -6.01
N LEU A 27 -18.32 -10.49 -5.63
CA LEU A 27 -16.96 -10.40 -5.11
C LEU A 27 -16.83 -9.23 -4.13
N ILE A 28 -16.28 -9.52 -2.96
CA ILE A 28 -15.87 -8.51 -1.99
C ILE A 28 -14.38 -8.67 -1.77
N ARG A 29 -13.65 -7.54 -1.80
CA ARG A 29 -12.24 -7.52 -1.38
C ARG A 29 -12.20 -7.26 0.11
N THR A 30 -11.75 -8.25 0.88
CA THR A 30 -11.67 -8.16 2.34
C THR A 30 -10.37 -7.53 2.86
N GLY A 31 -9.40 -7.28 1.97
CA GLY A 31 -8.15 -6.60 2.33
C GLY A 31 -7.30 -6.20 1.13
N SER A 32 -6.42 -5.23 1.34
CA SER A 32 -5.48 -4.70 0.36
C SER A 32 -4.23 -4.19 1.07
N GLY A 33 -3.11 -4.90 0.94
CA GLY A 33 -1.93 -4.63 1.77
C GLY A 33 -2.28 -4.79 3.25
N ASP A 34 -1.92 -3.79 4.06
CA ASP A 34 -2.16 -3.77 5.50
C ASP A 34 -3.54 -3.17 5.90
N PHE A 35 -4.44 -2.98 4.93
CA PHE A 35 -5.80 -2.47 5.16
C PHE A 35 -6.83 -3.59 5.03
N THR A 36 -7.73 -3.70 5.99
CA THR A 36 -8.79 -4.71 6.00
C THR A 36 -10.18 -4.09 5.89
N LEU A 37 -11.16 -4.89 5.47
CA LEU A 37 -12.53 -4.41 5.25
C LEU A 37 -13.21 -3.93 6.53
N ASP A 38 -12.89 -4.52 7.67
CA ASP A 38 -13.41 -4.15 9.00
C ASP A 38 -12.94 -2.76 9.47
N GLU A 39 -11.89 -2.21 8.86
CA GLU A 39 -11.39 -0.86 9.15
C GLU A 39 -11.93 0.19 8.17
N CYS A 40 -12.67 -0.24 7.15
CA CYS A 40 -13.21 0.67 6.14
C CYS A 40 -14.48 1.34 6.65
N ILE A 41 -14.58 2.64 6.43
CA ILE A 41 -15.83 3.40 6.59
C ILE A 41 -16.62 3.41 5.28
N THR A 42 -17.93 3.37 5.40
CA THR A 42 -18.86 3.55 4.30
C THR A 42 -18.93 5.02 3.88
N LEU A 43 -19.50 5.29 2.70
CA LEU A 43 -19.69 6.67 2.23
C LEU A 43 -20.71 7.43 3.08
N ASP A 44 -21.72 6.74 3.61
CA ASP A 44 -22.73 7.34 4.49
C ASP A 44 -22.08 7.75 5.82
N GLU A 45 -21.29 6.86 6.45
CA GLU A 45 -20.53 7.21 7.66
C GLU A 45 -19.54 8.34 7.42
N LEU A 46 -18.84 8.35 6.27
CA LEU A 46 -17.92 9.43 5.91
C LEU A 46 -18.66 10.78 5.76
N GLN A 47 -19.89 10.77 5.24
CA GLN A 47 -20.70 11.97 5.16
C GLN A 47 -21.00 12.52 6.55
N ASP A 48 -21.46 11.67 7.47
CA ASP A 48 -21.76 12.05 8.86
C ASP A 48 -20.51 12.62 9.55
N ILE A 49 -19.36 11.94 9.45
CA ILE A 49 -18.07 12.39 9.98
C ILE A 49 -17.66 13.76 9.40
N SER A 50 -17.90 13.97 8.11
CA SER A 50 -17.61 15.26 7.46
C SER A 50 -18.49 16.39 7.96
N GLU A 51 -19.76 16.12 8.28
CA GLU A 51 -20.70 17.10 8.82
C GLU A 51 -20.35 17.45 10.29
N GLU A 52 -19.83 16.48 11.04
CA GLU A 52 -19.30 16.66 12.40
C GLU A 52 -17.95 17.41 12.44
N GLY A 53 -17.24 17.49 11.31
CA GLY A 53 -15.95 18.16 11.21
C GLY A 53 -14.78 17.39 11.80
N THR A 54 -14.89 16.06 11.91
CA THR A 54 -13.92 15.16 12.58
C THR A 54 -13.14 14.27 11.61
N VAL A 55 -13.15 14.58 10.31
CA VAL A 55 -12.48 13.79 9.24
C VAL A 55 -11.02 13.47 9.55
N ASP A 56 -10.28 14.43 10.11
CA ASP A 56 -8.86 14.27 10.42
C ASP A 56 -8.58 13.12 11.40
N GLU A 57 -9.54 12.76 12.26
CA GLU A 57 -9.44 11.64 13.20
C GLU A 57 -9.52 10.27 12.52
N HIS A 58 -10.05 10.23 11.29
CA HIS A 58 -10.22 9.01 10.50
C HIS A 58 -9.16 8.86 9.41
N LEU A 59 -8.28 9.85 9.23
CA LEU A 59 -7.16 9.77 8.30
C LEU A 59 -6.06 8.86 8.84
N VAL A 60 -5.63 7.93 8.00
CA VAL A 60 -4.56 7.00 8.34
C VAL A 60 -3.22 7.55 7.83
N PRO A 61 -2.15 7.53 8.65
CA PRO A 61 -0.82 7.96 8.22
C PRO A 61 -0.30 7.15 7.03
N ILE A 62 0.40 7.81 6.10
CA ILE A 62 0.94 7.17 4.89
C ILE A 62 1.95 6.07 5.22
N GLU A 63 2.66 6.21 6.34
CA GLU A 63 3.59 5.25 6.92
C GLU A 63 2.95 3.85 7.01
N ARG A 64 1.65 3.80 7.32
CA ARG A 64 0.93 2.53 7.43
C ARG A 64 0.95 1.77 6.11
N ALA A 65 0.79 2.45 4.98
CA ALA A 65 0.83 1.82 3.66
C ALA A 65 2.23 1.27 3.31
N LEU A 66 3.28 1.74 3.97
CA LEU A 66 4.68 1.40 3.72
C LEU A 66 5.28 0.45 4.77
N ASN A 67 4.51 0.01 5.77
CA ASN A 67 5.00 -0.82 6.87
C ASN A 67 5.55 -2.19 6.44
N HIS A 68 5.08 -2.71 5.31
CA HIS A 68 5.57 -3.94 4.72
C HIS A 68 6.95 -3.81 4.05
N LEU A 69 7.48 -2.59 3.89
CA LEU A 69 8.79 -2.33 3.32
C LEU A 69 9.86 -2.22 4.42
N PRO A 70 11.10 -2.67 4.15
CA PRO A 70 12.27 -2.34 4.96
C PRO A 70 12.41 -0.82 5.12
N LYS A 71 12.82 -0.38 6.32
CA LYS A 71 12.91 1.05 6.68
C LYS A 71 14.36 1.48 6.76
N TRP A 72 14.68 2.64 6.19
CA TRP A 72 15.97 3.29 6.34
C TRP A 72 15.80 4.68 6.96
N GLU A 73 16.24 4.82 8.21
CA GLU A 73 16.26 6.09 8.92
C GLU A 73 17.46 6.93 8.47
N ILE A 74 17.21 8.18 8.09
CA ILE A 74 18.23 9.13 7.63
C ILE A 74 18.26 10.37 8.51
N ASN A 75 19.31 11.18 8.37
CA ASN A 75 19.43 12.47 9.05
C ASN A 75 18.88 13.62 8.18
N ASP A 76 18.71 14.79 8.79
CA ASP A 76 18.18 16.00 8.13
C ASP A 76 18.93 16.37 6.85
N THR A 77 20.26 16.17 6.81
CA THR A 77 21.09 16.52 5.64
C THR A 77 20.73 15.65 4.44
N LEU A 78 20.51 14.35 4.67
CA LEU A 78 20.07 13.43 3.63
C LEU A 78 18.60 13.64 3.29
N ALA A 79 17.75 13.97 4.27
CA ALA A 79 16.33 14.18 4.03
C ALA A 79 16.09 15.34 3.06
N SER A 80 16.77 16.47 3.27
CA SER A 80 16.70 17.59 2.32
C SER A 80 17.15 17.21 0.91
N LYS A 81 18.08 16.27 0.76
CA LYS A 81 18.49 15.78 -0.56
C LYS A 81 17.41 14.91 -1.20
N VAL A 82 16.78 14.03 -0.43
CA VAL A 82 15.68 13.17 -0.90
C VAL A 82 14.46 13.99 -1.31
N GLU A 83 14.09 14.99 -0.52
CA GLU A 83 12.98 15.92 -0.84
C GLU A 83 13.20 16.64 -2.18
N ASN A 84 14.47 16.85 -2.56
CA ASN A 84 14.86 17.47 -3.83
C ASN A 84 15.23 16.44 -4.92
N GLY A 85 14.99 15.15 -4.69
CA GLY A 85 15.17 14.08 -5.67
C GLY A 85 16.59 13.62 -5.94
N ALA A 86 17.50 13.82 -4.99
CA ALA A 86 18.80 13.20 -5.08
C ALA A 86 18.70 11.67 -4.97
N VAL A 87 19.39 10.97 -5.87
CA VAL A 87 19.61 9.52 -5.74
C VAL A 87 20.61 9.29 -4.61
N LEU A 88 20.22 8.48 -3.63
CA LEU A 88 21.10 8.10 -2.53
C LEU A 88 21.89 6.84 -2.89
N PRO A 89 23.19 6.75 -2.52
CA PRO A 89 23.92 5.50 -2.63
C PRO A 89 23.29 4.46 -1.69
N MET A 90 23.22 3.21 -2.16
CA MET A 90 22.69 2.12 -1.35
C MET A 90 23.57 1.91 -0.11
N PRO A 91 23.00 1.90 1.11
CA PRO A 91 23.74 1.56 2.33
C PRO A 91 24.22 0.11 2.30
N ASP A 92 25.34 -0.17 2.97
CA ASP A 92 25.89 -1.53 3.07
C ASP A 92 24.87 -2.55 3.64
N GLU A 93 24.00 -2.09 4.55
CA GLU A 93 22.93 -2.91 5.14
C GLU A 93 21.95 -3.46 4.10
N PHE A 94 21.75 -2.74 2.98
CA PHE A 94 20.88 -3.14 1.88
C PHE A 94 21.66 -3.61 0.64
N ALA A 95 22.97 -3.86 0.75
CA ALA A 95 23.80 -4.29 -0.38
C ALA A 95 23.37 -5.64 -1.01
N HIS A 96 22.54 -6.41 -0.30
CA HIS A 96 22.01 -7.70 -0.75
C HIS A 96 20.67 -7.58 -1.50
N PHE A 97 20.10 -6.38 -1.61
CA PHE A 97 18.82 -6.14 -2.27
C PHE A 97 18.98 -6.21 -3.80
N ALA A 98 17.99 -6.80 -4.47
CA ALA A 98 17.87 -6.79 -5.91
C ALA A 98 17.32 -5.44 -6.42
N GLU A 99 17.38 -5.21 -7.74
CA GLU A 99 16.92 -3.95 -8.35
C GLU A 99 15.41 -3.71 -8.17
N GLU A 100 14.63 -4.78 -8.07
CA GLU A 100 13.19 -4.74 -7.80
C GLU A 100 12.83 -4.49 -6.33
N ASP A 101 13.77 -4.65 -5.40
CA ASP A 101 13.51 -4.43 -3.98
C ASP A 101 13.31 -2.94 -3.70
N ARG A 102 12.55 -2.65 -2.65
CA ARG A 102 12.17 -1.28 -2.28
C ARG A 102 12.43 -1.08 -0.80
N VAL A 103 12.96 0.10 -0.47
CA VAL A 103 13.21 0.55 0.90
C VAL A 103 12.43 1.84 1.09
N ALA A 104 11.72 1.95 2.20
CA ALA A 104 11.06 3.19 2.60
C ALA A 104 12.03 4.04 3.43
N VAL A 105 12.20 5.31 3.06
CA VAL A 105 13.14 6.23 3.69
C VAL A 105 12.40 7.11 4.70
N PHE A 106 12.95 7.20 5.91
CA PHE A 106 12.32 7.87 7.04
C PHE A 106 13.22 8.93 7.67
N LEU A 107 12.61 10.02 8.12
CA LEU A 107 13.20 11.01 9.01
C LEU A 107 12.27 11.17 10.23
N LEU A 108 12.77 10.90 11.42
CA LEU A 108 12.01 11.05 12.68
C LEU A 108 10.66 10.32 12.64
N LEU A 109 10.66 9.07 12.17
CA LEU A 109 9.48 8.22 11.98
C LEU A 109 8.47 8.70 10.90
N GLN A 110 8.77 9.76 10.16
CA GLN A 110 7.96 10.22 9.04
C GLN A 110 8.57 9.79 7.71
N VAL A 111 7.72 9.40 6.75
CA VAL A 111 8.20 9.06 5.41
C VAL A 111 8.69 10.33 4.71
N VAL A 112 9.91 10.29 4.20
CA VAL A 112 10.44 11.34 3.33
C VAL A 112 10.02 11.00 1.91
N VAL A 113 8.97 11.66 1.43
CA VAL A 113 8.33 11.32 0.15
C VAL A 113 9.23 11.74 -1.03
N TRP A 114 9.37 10.84 -2.01
CA TRP A 114 9.76 11.19 -3.37
C TRP A 114 8.69 10.73 -4.37
N GLN A 115 8.43 11.56 -5.40
CA GLN A 115 7.49 11.31 -6.47
C GLN A 115 8.23 10.83 -7.72
N TYR A 116 8.08 9.53 -8.02
CA TYR A 116 8.34 8.78 -9.26
C TYR A 116 9.63 9.00 -10.09
N ILE A 117 10.31 7.85 -10.27
CA ILE A 117 11.01 7.28 -11.45
C ILE A 117 10.76 8.03 -12.77
#